data_AF-A0A953ZDY5-F1
#
_entry.id   AF-A0A953ZDY5-F1
#
_cell.length_a   1.000
_cell.length_b   1.000
_cell.length_c   1.000
_cell.angle_alpha   90.00
_cell.angle_beta   90.00
_cell.angle_gamma   90.00
#
_symmetry.space_group_name_H-M   'P 1'
#
loop_
_entity.id
_entity.type
_entity.pdbx_description
1 polymer ?
#
loop_
_entity_poly.entity_id
_entity_poly.type
_entity_poly.pdbx_seq_one_letter_code
_entity_poly.pdbx_strand_id
1 'polypeptide(L)'
;MNVKLKIVVAVATLSLLGIASVATWYFTVGPGTYEVEKTRVDPSTPPDVLSDDKLEDKHPKFDPELIESRPFGDADNLWQINSSAAVIRLDVPDIRNNEHEALQKLYPDYASAGAALKGAGFDVLPSVNLLGGKAKQFDDGLYAAMDLYMVRNAEEGVRDIELCVRQVLTELMPTGDAYAWLWASLELGGYVGTDEYQRRPAKADAYIAAFLDSKQQSEPVGFYTWNENLQRAFRFLRYLQQEFPARDGTPNVIARAISKNAQAREQYRRMLDFYAHLSNPFINLSLLPLTDSGNADKSLAELAAAHGRRRARVAFLPSSDSLETTLFDRLYPLGVTDDADLMMDLIRAIRDGT
;
A
#
# COMPACT_ATOMS: atom_id res chain seq x y z
N MET A 1 62.85 -33.68 -22.67
CA MET A 1 62.57 -32.38 -22.03
C MET A 1 62.27 -32.60 -20.56
N ASN A 2 63.08 -32.04 -19.65
CA ASN A 2 63.03 -32.31 -18.21
C ASN A 2 61.68 -31.88 -17.60
N VAL A 3 61.10 -32.68 -16.70
CA VAL A 3 59.78 -32.43 -16.08
C VAL A 3 59.72 -31.05 -15.43
N LYS A 4 60.83 -30.58 -14.85
CA LYS A 4 60.95 -29.23 -14.29
C LYS A 4 60.73 -28.13 -15.34
N LEU A 5 61.22 -28.31 -16.56
CA LEU A 5 61.06 -27.32 -17.63
C LEU A 5 59.60 -27.24 -18.11
N LYS A 6 58.88 -28.37 -18.14
CA LYS A 6 57.45 -28.39 -18.49
C LYS A 6 56.61 -27.64 -17.47
N ILE A 7 56.91 -27.80 -16.18
CA ILE A 7 56.21 -27.10 -15.10
C ILE A 7 56.46 -25.59 -15.17
N VAL A 8 57.71 -25.17 -15.39
CA VAL A 8 58.04 -23.74 -15.51
C VAL A 8 57.33 -23.10 -16.71
N VAL A 9 57.31 -23.78 -17.86
CA VAL A 9 56.60 -23.28 -19.05
C VAL A 9 55.09 -23.21 -18.81
N ALA A 10 54.49 -24.21 -18.16
CA ALA A 10 53.06 -24.20 -17.86
C ALA A 10 52.66 -23.06 -16.91
N VAL A 11 53.45 -22.82 -15.85
CA VAL A 11 53.21 -21.72 -14.90
C VAL A 11 53.35 -20.37 -15.61
N ALA A 12 54.41 -20.16 -16.40
CA ALA A 12 54.59 -18.91 -17.14
C ALA A 12 53.46 -18.64 -18.13
N THR A 13 52.97 -19.68 -18.81
CA THR A 13 51.86 -19.57 -19.77
C THR A 13 50.55 -19.21 -19.07
N LEU A 14 50.26 -19.84 -17.93
CA LEU A 14 49.06 -19.55 -17.13
C LEU A 14 49.10 -18.14 -16.53
N SER A 15 50.27 -17.67 -16.08
CA SER A 15 50.42 -16.30 -15.57
C SER A 15 50.21 -15.26 -16.68
N LEU A 16 50.74 -15.50 -17.88
CA LEU A 16 50.53 -14.60 -19.02
C LEU A 16 49.07 -14.56 -19.47
N LEU A 17 48.39 -15.70 -19.47
CA LEU A 17 46.94 -15.77 -19.76
C LEU A 17 46.12 -15.03 -18.70
N GLY A 18 46.48 -15.15 -17.41
CA GLY A 18 45.83 -14.40 -16.34
C GLY A 18 45.98 -12.89 -16.49
N ILE A 19 47.19 -12.41 -16.78
CA ILE A 19 47.47 -10.97 -17.00
C ILE A 19 46.71 -10.46 -18.22
N ALA A 20 46.71 -11.20 -19.33
CA ALA A 20 45.97 -10.83 -20.54
C ALA A 20 44.46 -10.76 -20.27
N SER A 21 43.92 -11.66 -19.46
CA SER A 21 42.49 -11.68 -19.09
C SER A 21 42.11 -10.47 -18.25
N VAL A 22 42.93 -10.11 -17.26
CA VAL A 22 42.70 -8.92 -16.41
C VAL A 22 42.83 -7.63 -17.21
N ALA A 23 43.84 -7.52 -18.09
CA ALA A 23 44.00 -6.38 -18.97
C ALA A 23 42.81 -6.24 -19.93
N THR A 24 42.37 -7.35 -20.53
CA THR A 24 41.20 -7.34 -21.44
C THR A 24 39.95 -6.88 -20.69
N TRP A 25 39.68 -7.41 -19.49
CA TRP A 25 38.57 -6.97 -18.64
C TRP A 25 38.66 -5.47 -18.28
N TYR A 26 39.85 -4.97 -17.93
CA TYR A 26 40.04 -3.55 -17.62
C TYR A 26 39.79 -2.64 -18.82
N PHE A 27 40.19 -3.06 -20.03
CA PHE A 27 39.99 -2.30 -21.27
C PHE A 27 38.59 -2.46 -21.88
N THR A 28 37.89 -3.58 -21.67
CA THR A 28 36.53 -3.79 -22.19
C THR A 28 35.45 -3.26 -21.27
N VAL A 29 35.67 -3.29 -19.95
CA VAL A 29 34.68 -2.82 -18.97
C VAL A 29 34.89 -1.35 -18.64
N GLY A 30 36.13 -0.84 -18.77
CA GLY A 30 36.49 0.54 -18.50
C GLY A 30 36.19 0.99 -17.06
N PRO A 31 36.92 1.96 -16.50
CA PRO A 31 36.36 2.73 -15.39
C PRO A 31 35.10 3.42 -15.94
N GLY A 32 33.92 3.01 -15.47
CA GLY A 32 32.65 3.56 -15.92
C GLY A 32 32.70 5.09 -15.92
N THR A 33 32.80 5.67 -17.11
CA THR A 33 32.69 7.11 -17.27
C THR A 33 31.22 7.43 -17.14
N TYR A 34 30.82 7.99 -16.01
CA TYR A 34 29.52 8.60 -15.86
C TYR A 34 29.62 10.03 -16.35
N GLU A 35 28.71 10.44 -17.23
CA GLU A 35 28.55 11.84 -17.57
C GLU A 35 27.93 12.54 -16.36
N VAL A 36 28.68 13.46 -15.75
CA VAL A 36 28.08 14.43 -14.83
C VAL A 36 27.54 15.57 -15.67
N GLU A 37 26.24 15.52 -15.97
CA GLU A 37 25.56 16.68 -16.52
C GLU A 37 25.59 17.80 -15.46
N LYS A 38 26.49 18.76 -15.65
CA LYS A 38 26.44 20.04 -14.91
C LYS A 38 25.57 20.98 -15.70
N THR A 39 24.25 20.88 -15.52
CA THR A 39 23.32 21.87 -16.04
C THR A 39 23.64 23.19 -15.36
N ARG A 40 24.17 24.15 -16.13
CA ARG A 40 24.29 25.53 -15.66
C ARG A 40 22.87 26.08 -15.56
N VAL A 41 22.30 26.04 -14.36
CA VAL A 41 21.07 26.75 -14.05
C VAL A 41 21.41 28.23 -14.04
N ASP A 42 21.31 28.89 -15.20
CA ASP A 42 21.10 30.33 -15.18
C ASP A 42 19.76 30.55 -14.48
N PRO A 43 19.67 31.45 -13.48
CA PRO A 43 18.45 31.66 -12.74
C PRO A 43 17.37 32.03 -13.75
N SER A 44 16.44 31.11 -14.01
CA SER A 44 15.21 31.48 -14.67
C SER A 44 14.62 32.56 -13.79
N THR A 45 14.55 33.78 -14.29
CA THR A 45 13.62 34.76 -13.74
C THR A 45 12.27 34.06 -13.80
N PRO A 46 11.67 33.66 -12.66
CA PRO A 46 10.42 32.93 -12.73
C PRO A 46 9.45 33.83 -13.50
N PRO A 47 8.82 33.37 -14.58
CA PRO A 47 7.67 34.09 -15.07
C PRO A 47 6.64 34.06 -13.93
N ASP A 48 6.41 35.22 -13.31
CA ASP A 48 5.41 35.53 -12.28
C ASP A 48 3.98 35.23 -12.80
N VAL A 49 3.67 33.96 -13.05
CA VAL A 49 2.32 33.54 -13.48
C VAL A 49 1.59 32.80 -12.37
N LEU A 50 2.31 32.33 -11.35
CA LEU A 50 1.74 31.81 -10.11
C LEU A 50 2.31 32.66 -8.97
N SER A 51 1.59 33.72 -8.59
CA SER A 51 1.87 34.37 -7.31
C SER A 51 1.49 33.38 -6.21
N ASP A 52 2.46 32.98 -5.38
CA ASP A 52 2.19 32.19 -4.19
C ASP A 52 1.07 32.84 -3.35
N ASP A 53 0.26 31.99 -2.71
CA ASP A 53 -0.70 32.42 -1.70
C ASP A 53 0.02 33.25 -0.63
N LYS A 54 -0.43 34.48 -0.37
CA LYS A 54 0.19 35.29 0.68
C LYS A 54 -0.27 34.82 2.04
N LEU A 55 0.64 34.86 3.01
CA LEU A 55 0.31 34.53 4.40
C LEU A 55 -0.81 35.44 4.93
N GLU A 56 -0.78 36.72 4.57
CA GLU A 56 -1.83 37.70 4.89
C GLU A 56 -3.21 37.38 4.31
N ASP A 57 -3.33 36.53 3.28
CA ASP A 57 -4.62 36.08 2.73
C ASP A 57 -5.22 34.91 3.52
N LYS A 58 -4.46 34.32 4.45
CA LYS A 58 -4.88 33.18 5.27
C LYS A 58 -5.24 33.65 6.68
N HIS A 59 -6.52 33.52 7.03
CA HIS A 59 -7.04 33.90 8.34
C HIS A 59 -7.68 32.71 9.06
N PRO A 60 -6.90 31.69 9.46
CA PRO A 60 -7.44 30.60 10.25
C PRO A 60 -7.98 31.15 11.58
N LYS A 61 -9.17 30.70 11.98
CA LYS A 61 -9.78 31.09 13.25
C LYS A 61 -9.25 30.18 14.36
N PHE A 62 -8.69 30.79 15.39
CA PHE A 62 -8.38 30.11 16.64
C PHE A 62 -9.69 29.72 17.35
N ASP A 63 -9.81 28.45 17.68
CA ASP A 63 -10.89 27.89 18.47
C ASP A 63 -10.36 27.47 19.86
N PRO A 64 -10.71 28.19 20.93
CA PRO A 64 -10.26 27.87 22.29
C PRO A 64 -10.80 26.53 22.80
N GLU A 65 -11.88 25.99 22.22
CA GLU A 65 -12.46 24.70 22.63
C GLU A 65 -11.62 23.51 22.14
N LEU A 66 -10.71 23.73 21.18
CA LEU A 66 -9.81 22.71 20.64
C LEU A 66 -8.45 22.65 21.37
N ILE A 67 -8.33 23.25 22.54
CA ILE A 67 -7.14 23.15 23.39
C ILE A 67 -7.21 21.86 24.20
N GLU A 68 -6.22 20.99 24.01
CA GLU A 68 -6.02 19.79 24.81
C GLU A 68 -4.69 19.86 25.58
N SER A 69 -4.67 19.31 26.79
CA SER A 69 -3.43 19.19 27.57
C SER A 69 -2.89 17.76 27.44
N ARG A 70 -1.64 17.62 27.03
CA ARG A 70 -0.96 16.33 26.89
C ARG A 70 0.30 16.29 27.75
N PRO A 71 0.57 15.18 28.47
CA PRO A 71 1.83 15.02 29.19
C PRO A 71 2.99 14.89 28.21
N PHE A 72 4.09 15.61 28.46
CA PHE A 72 5.32 15.51 27.70
C PHE A 72 6.56 15.58 28.60
N GLY A 73 7.17 14.43 28.84
CA GLY A 73 8.29 14.28 29.77
C GLY A 73 7.82 13.89 31.17
N ASP A 74 8.41 14.49 32.21
CA ASP A 74 8.05 14.22 33.59
C ASP A 74 6.57 14.54 33.86
N ALA A 75 5.97 13.87 34.84
CA ALA A 75 4.52 13.85 35.09
C ALA A 75 3.89 15.24 35.30
N ASP A 76 4.69 16.26 35.64
CA ASP A 76 4.24 17.63 35.89
C ASP A 76 4.32 18.53 34.65
N ASN A 77 4.81 18.03 33.52
CA ASN A 77 5.04 18.82 32.32
C ASN A 77 3.90 18.62 31.30
N LEU A 78 2.84 19.40 31.46
CA LEU A 78 1.66 19.38 30.58
C LEU A 78 1.81 20.42 29.47
N TRP A 79 1.83 19.95 28.23
CA TRP A 79 1.81 20.80 27.05
C TRP A 79 0.37 21.05 26.63
N GLN A 80 0.04 22.30 26.29
CA GLN A 80 -1.24 22.65 25.69
C GLN A 80 -1.09 22.69 24.17
N ILE A 81 -1.87 21.86 23.48
CA ILE A 81 -1.91 21.82 22.02
C ILE A 81 -3.28 22.33 21.59
N ASN A 82 -3.31 23.27 20.66
CA ASN A 82 -4.53 23.74 20.04
C ASN A 82 -4.63 23.17 18.62
N SER A 83 -5.72 22.45 18.34
CA SER A 83 -5.93 21.77 17.04
C SER A 83 -6.74 22.58 16.03
N SER A 84 -6.78 23.91 16.17
CA SER A 84 -7.40 24.77 15.15
C SER A 84 -6.62 24.75 13.84
N ALA A 85 -7.23 25.22 12.75
CA ALA A 85 -6.51 25.46 11.51
C ALA A 85 -5.28 26.35 11.78
N ALA A 86 -4.14 25.98 11.22
CA ALA A 86 -2.90 26.75 11.31
C ALA A 86 -2.29 26.88 9.92
N VAL A 87 -1.66 28.03 9.67
CA VAL A 87 -0.92 28.27 8.43
C VAL A 87 0.56 28.30 8.79
N ILE A 88 1.32 27.41 8.15
CA ILE A 88 2.77 27.33 8.33
C ILE A 88 3.41 27.75 7.03
N ARG A 89 4.21 28.82 7.08
CA ARG A 89 5.09 29.21 5.97
C ARG A 89 6.43 28.50 6.16
N LEU A 90 6.86 27.77 5.14
CA LEU A 90 8.19 27.17 5.09
C LEU A 90 9.00 27.88 4.00
N ASP A 91 9.88 28.79 4.41
CA ASP A 91 10.88 29.35 3.51
C ASP A 91 12.03 28.36 3.36
N VAL A 92 12.10 27.67 2.21
CA VAL A 92 13.22 26.78 1.87
C VAL A 92 14.15 27.54 0.92
N PRO A 93 15.18 28.25 1.43
CA PRO A 93 16.16 28.87 0.55
C PRO A 93 16.86 27.78 -0.26
N ASP A 94 17.09 28.07 -1.53
CA ASP A 94 17.83 27.18 -2.42
C ASP A 94 19.23 26.93 -1.83
N ILE A 95 19.60 25.66 -1.58
CA ILE A 95 20.91 25.31 -1.02
C ILE A 95 21.95 25.54 -2.12
N ARG A 96 22.42 26.78 -2.24
CA ARG A 96 23.40 27.14 -3.26
C ARG A 96 24.74 26.47 -2.94
N ASN A 97 25.51 26.20 -3.98
CA ASN A 97 26.84 25.58 -3.94
C ASN A 97 27.91 26.34 -3.11
N ASN A 98 27.54 27.40 -2.38
CA ASN A 98 28.48 28.33 -1.77
C ASN A 98 28.18 28.63 -0.28
N GLU A 99 27.14 28.07 0.34
CA GLU A 99 26.68 28.55 1.65
C GLU A 99 27.40 27.91 2.86
N HIS A 100 27.54 26.59 2.90
CA HIS A 100 28.33 25.92 3.94
C HIS A 100 28.70 24.49 3.52
N GLU A 101 29.97 24.08 3.68
CA GLU A 101 30.45 22.72 3.32
C GLU A 101 29.62 21.61 3.99
N ALA A 102 29.16 21.88 5.21
CA ALA A 102 28.33 20.95 5.98
C ALA A 102 26.98 20.63 5.32
N LEU A 103 26.41 21.54 4.51
CA LEU A 103 25.14 21.36 3.79
C LEU A 103 25.30 20.61 2.45
N GLN A 104 26.54 20.51 1.95
CA GLN A 104 26.85 19.89 0.65
C GLN A 104 27.42 18.47 0.78
N LYS A 105 27.66 18.05 2.02
CA LYS A 105 28.25 16.75 2.32
C LYS A 105 27.14 15.71 2.49
N LEU A 106 27.28 14.57 1.81
CA LEU A 106 26.49 13.38 2.12
C LEU A 106 27.01 12.74 3.41
N TYR A 107 26.10 12.46 4.32
CA TYR A 107 26.40 11.79 5.58
C TYR A 107 25.83 10.37 5.54
N PRO A 108 26.47 9.41 6.24
CA PRO A 108 26.01 8.02 6.25
C PRO A 108 24.64 7.84 6.94
N ASP A 109 24.29 8.72 7.87
CA ASP A 109 23.01 8.70 8.59
C ASP A 109 22.61 10.10 9.08
N TYR A 110 21.35 10.20 9.53
CA TYR A 110 20.78 11.46 10.03
C TYR A 110 21.46 11.97 11.31
N ALA A 111 21.95 11.08 12.17
CA ALA A 111 22.62 11.47 13.41
C ALA A 111 23.94 12.19 13.12
N SER A 112 24.71 11.66 12.17
CA SER A 112 25.96 12.22 11.67
C SER A 112 25.73 13.57 10.97
N ALA A 113 24.70 13.66 10.14
CA ALA A 113 24.29 14.93 9.52
C ALA A 113 23.89 15.97 10.58
N GLY A 114 23.05 15.56 11.54
CA GLY A 114 22.59 16.44 12.61
C GLY A 114 23.72 16.94 13.50
N ALA A 115 24.69 16.09 13.85
CA ALA A 115 25.86 16.49 14.62
C ALA A 115 26.75 17.47 13.86
N ALA A 116 27.00 17.21 12.57
CA ALA A 116 27.82 18.08 11.72
C ALA A 116 27.17 19.46 11.50
N LEU A 117 25.86 19.50 11.24
CA LEU A 117 25.11 20.74 11.06
C LEU A 117 25.02 21.55 12.36
N LYS A 118 24.76 20.90 13.50
CA LYS A 118 24.83 21.57 14.82
C LYS A 118 26.22 22.12 15.10
N GLY A 119 27.27 21.35 14.79
CA GLY A 119 28.66 21.78 14.93
C GLY A 119 29.02 22.99 14.04
N ALA A 120 28.32 23.13 12.91
CA ALA A 120 28.41 24.28 12.01
C ALA A 120 27.50 25.47 12.40
N GLY A 121 26.82 25.40 13.55
CA GLY A 121 25.98 26.49 14.06
C GLY A 121 24.57 26.53 13.48
N PHE A 122 24.12 25.47 12.79
CA PHE A 122 22.74 25.37 12.31
C PHE A 122 21.83 24.75 13.38
N ASP A 123 20.63 25.32 13.50
CA ASP A 123 19.54 24.69 14.23
C ASP A 123 18.93 23.57 13.38
N VAL A 124 19.18 22.33 13.81
CA VAL A 124 18.67 21.15 13.12
C VAL A 124 17.27 20.84 13.63
N LEU A 125 16.27 21.20 12.83
CA LEU A 125 14.90 20.73 13.02
C LEU A 125 14.79 19.24 12.65
N PRO A 126 13.85 18.48 13.24
CA PRO A 126 13.49 17.17 12.70
C PRO A 126 13.09 17.33 11.24
N SER A 127 13.69 16.55 10.35
CA SER A 127 13.30 16.55 8.94
C SER A 127 11.80 16.35 8.81
N VAL A 128 11.14 17.15 7.97
CA VAL A 128 9.73 16.96 7.62
C VAL A 128 9.50 15.55 7.07
N ASN A 129 10.48 14.99 6.34
CA ASN A 129 10.44 13.60 5.87
C ASN A 129 10.55 12.60 7.03
N LEU A 130 11.31 12.91 8.09
CA LEU A 130 11.37 12.07 9.28
C LEU A 130 10.03 12.07 10.03
N LEU A 131 9.41 13.25 10.20
CA LEU A 131 8.09 13.37 10.80
C LEU A 131 7.03 12.66 9.96
N GLY A 132 7.03 12.86 8.64
CA GLY A 132 6.16 12.18 7.70
C GLY A 132 6.35 10.67 7.72
N GLY A 133 7.60 10.19 7.73
CA GLY A 133 7.91 8.77 7.85
C GLY A 133 7.45 8.17 9.18
N LYS A 134 7.56 8.90 10.29
CA LYS A 134 7.05 8.47 11.59
C LYS A 134 5.52 8.45 11.66
N ALA A 135 4.87 9.47 11.11
CA ALA A 135 3.42 9.51 10.97
C ALA A 135 2.92 8.35 10.11
N LYS A 136 3.62 8.04 9.00
CA LYS A 136 3.30 6.88 8.15
C LYS A 136 3.44 5.56 8.89
N GLN A 137 4.50 5.37 9.68
CA GLN A 137 4.65 4.16 10.52
C GLN A 137 3.50 4.00 11.52
N PHE A 138 3.05 5.10 12.12
CA PHE A 138 1.89 5.07 13.01
C PHE A 138 0.60 4.71 12.27
N ASP A 139 0.35 5.36 11.12
CA ASP A 139 -0.78 5.09 10.24
C ASP A 139 -0.82 3.62 9.79
N ASP A 140 0.29 3.11 9.27
CA ASP A 140 0.45 1.69 8.89
C ASP A 140 0.20 0.76 10.07
N GLY A 141 0.72 1.10 11.26
CA GLY A 141 0.53 0.31 12.48
C GLY A 141 -0.93 0.29 12.94
N LEU A 142 -1.64 1.42 12.83
CA LEU A 142 -3.06 1.52 13.16
C LEU A 142 -3.89 0.65 12.20
N TYR A 143 -3.64 0.75 10.89
CA TYR A 143 -4.30 -0.08 9.89
C TYR A 143 -4.02 -1.58 10.11
N ALA A 144 -2.76 -1.94 10.34
CA ALA A 144 -2.37 -3.32 10.64
C ALA A 144 -3.14 -3.86 11.86
N ALA A 145 -3.24 -3.07 12.94
CA ALA A 145 -3.97 -3.47 14.13
C ALA A 145 -5.48 -3.60 13.86
N MET A 146 -6.07 -2.68 13.09
CA MET A 146 -7.49 -2.73 12.71
C MET A 146 -7.83 -3.95 11.86
N ASP A 147 -7.02 -4.26 10.84
CA ASP A 147 -7.26 -5.44 10.01
C ASP A 147 -7.12 -6.73 10.82
N LEU A 148 -6.12 -6.84 11.69
CA LEU A 148 -6.00 -8.00 12.58
C LEU A 148 -7.19 -8.13 13.52
N TYR A 149 -7.64 -7.01 14.11
CA TYR A 149 -8.82 -6.96 14.98
C TYR A 149 -10.09 -7.42 14.24
N MET A 150 -10.29 -6.95 13.01
CA MET A 150 -11.46 -7.26 12.19
C MET A 150 -11.43 -8.68 11.60
N VAL A 151 -10.25 -9.20 11.28
CA VAL A 151 -10.11 -10.55 10.73
C VAL A 151 -10.20 -11.62 11.81
N ARG A 152 -9.63 -11.36 13.00
CA ARG A 152 -9.62 -12.33 14.10
C ARG A 152 -9.27 -11.65 15.43
N ASN A 153 -10.26 -11.08 16.11
CA ASN A 153 -10.28 -10.83 17.57
C ASN A 153 -11.40 -9.86 17.92
N ALA A 154 -12.62 -10.37 17.93
CA ALA A 154 -13.64 -9.74 18.73
C ALA A 154 -14.18 -10.74 19.74
N GLU A 155 -14.13 -10.34 21.00
CA GLU A 155 -15.10 -10.77 22.00
C GLU A 155 -16.51 -10.85 21.37
N GLU A 156 -17.35 -11.76 21.88
CA GLU A 156 -18.71 -12.00 21.36
C GLU A 156 -19.41 -10.71 20.90
N GLY A 157 -19.55 -10.53 19.57
CA GLY A 157 -20.42 -9.50 18.99
C GLY A 157 -19.81 -8.42 18.10
N VAL A 158 -18.51 -8.38 17.81
CA VAL A 158 -17.93 -7.26 17.01
C VAL A 158 -17.32 -7.72 15.69
N ARG A 159 -17.94 -7.35 14.56
CA ARG A 159 -17.33 -7.09 13.22
C ARG A 159 -16.29 -8.09 12.63
N ASP A 160 -16.18 -9.29 13.18
CA ASP A 160 -15.32 -10.37 12.72
C ASP A 160 -15.72 -10.87 11.32
N ILE A 161 -14.81 -10.69 10.36
CA ILE A 161 -14.97 -11.07 8.95
C ILE A 161 -14.91 -12.58 8.80
N GLU A 162 -14.03 -13.25 9.54
CA GLU A 162 -13.88 -14.69 9.52
C GLU A 162 -15.16 -15.37 10.02
N LEU A 163 -15.71 -14.87 11.13
CA LEU A 163 -16.98 -15.35 11.67
C LEU A 163 -18.13 -15.11 10.68
N CYS A 164 -18.16 -13.95 10.02
CA CYS A 164 -19.15 -13.68 8.97
C CYS A 164 -19.06 -14.71 7.83
N VAL A 165 -17.85 -15.01 7.35
CA VAL A 165 -17.63 -16.01 6.30
C VAL A 165 -18.11 -17.39 6.75
N ARG A 166 -17.81 -17.80 7.99
CA ARG A 166 -18.29 -19.06 8.56
C ARG A 166 -19.81 -19.13 8.64
N GLN A 167 -20.46 -18.09 9.16
CA GLN A 167 -21.93 -18.03 9.24
C GLN A 167 -22.60 -18.09 7.87
N VAL A 168 -21.96 -17.56 6.83
CA VAL A 168 -22.47 -17.68 5.47
C VAL A 168 -22.22 -19.09 4.91
N LEU A 169 -21.08 -19.70 5.22
CA LEU A 169 -20.76 -21.08 4.82
C LEU A 169 -21.77 -22.10 5.37
N THR A 170 -22.29 -21.93 6.58
CA THR A 170 -23.30 -22.86 7.15
C THR A 170 -24.61 -22.89 6.38
N GLU A 171 -24.91 -21.85 5.59
CA GLU A 171 -26.12 -21.75 4.76
C GLU A 171 -25.91 -22.30 3.33
N LEU A 172 -24.68 -22.70 3.00
CA LEU A 172 -24.27 -23.11 1.66
C LEU A 172 -24.13 -24.63 1.54
N MET A 173 -24.43 -25.16 0.36
CA MET A 173 -24.22 -26.57 0.04
C MET A 173 -22.71 -26.88 -0.02
N PRO A 174 -22.18 -27.84 0.77
CA PRO A 174 -20.73 -28.14 0.82
C PRO A 174 -20.08 -28.52 -0.52
N THR A 175 -20.88 -29.00 -1.47
CA THR A 175 -20.43 -29.39 -2.81
C THR A 175 -20.52 -28.27 -3.84
N GLY A 176 -21.09 -27.11 -3.46
CA GLY A 176 -21.35 -25.99 -4.36
C GLY A 176 -20.15 -25.05 -4.52
N ASP A 177 -20.16 -24.32 -5.64
CA ASP A 177 -19.06 -23.43 -6.03
C ASP A 177 -18.89 -22.26 -5.04
N ALA A 178 -19.99 -21.72 -4.54
CA ALA A 178 -19.98 -20.67 -3.52
C ALA A 178 -19.37 -21.15 -2.19
N TYR A 179 -19.64 -22.39 -1.79
CA TYR A 179 -19.03 -22.97 -0.59
C TYR A 179 -17.54 -23.14 -0.79
N ALA A 180 -17.11 -23.73 -1.91
CA ALA A 180 -15.70 -23.90 -2.22
C ALA A 180 -14.95 -22.56 -2.31
N TRP A 181 -15.57 -21.52 -2.86
CA TRP A 181 -14.98 -20.19 -2.99
C TRP A 181 -14.80 -19.51 -1.63
N LEU A 182 -15.80 -19.53 -0.75
CA LEU A 182 -15.67 -18.98 0.62
C LEU A 182 -14.76 -19.83 1.51
N TRP A 183 -14.77 -21.14 1.35
CA TRP A 183 -13.85 -22.02 2.08
C TRP A 183 -12.39 -21.71 1.73
N ALA A 184 -12.10 -21.45 0.45
CA ALA A 184 -10.76 -21.07 -0.01
C ALA A 184 -10.24 -19.78 0.65
N SER A 185 -11.12 -18.81 0.97
CA SER A 185 -10.69 -17.61 1.70
C SER A 185 -10.23 -17.97 3.12
N LEU A 186 -10.99 -18.81 3.83
CA LEU A 186 -10.60 -19.29 5.17
C LEU A 186 -9.25 -20.02 5.14
N GLU A 187 -9.01 -20.86 4.13
CA GLU A 187 -7.71 -21.57 3.97
C GLU A 187 -6.56 -20.58 3.74
N LEU A 188 -6.75 -19.59 2.86
CA LEU A 188 -5.73 -18.55 2.59
C LEU A 188 -5.40 -17.70 3.82
N GLY A 189 -6.37 -17.50 4.70
CA GLY A 189 -6.19 -16.84 6.00
C GLY A 189 -5.60 -17.76 7.09
N GLY A 190 -5.48 -19.07 6.84
CA GLY A 190 -5.10 -20.04 7.86
C GLY A 190 -6.16 -20.21 8.96
N TYR A 191 -7.43 -20.06 8.60
CA TYR A 191 -8.60 -20.13 9.48
C TYR A 191 -9.42 -21.41 9.29
N VAL A 192 -8.96 -22.39 8.53
CA VAL A 192 -9.61 -23.72 8.53
C VAL A 192 -9.24 -24.42 9.84
N GLY A 193 -10.11 -24.31 10.84
CA GLY A 193 -9.94 -24.91 12.17
C GLY A 193 -10.06 -26.45 12.18
N THR A 194 -9.86 -27.06 13.35
CA THR A 194 -9.68 -28.52 13.48
C THR A 194 -10.94 -29.36 13.36
N ASP A 195 -12.19 -28.87 13.43
CA ASP A 195 -13.33 -29.81 13.53
C ASP A 195 -14.52 -29.54 12.60
N GLU A 196 -14.86 -28.29 12.27
CA GLU A 196 -16.11 -27.99 11.55
C GLU A 196 -15.96 -27.84 10.02
N TYR A 197 -14.75 -27.55 9.52
CA TYR A 197 -14.49 -27.28 8.09
C TYR A 197 -13.35 -28.13 7.51
N GLN A 198 -12.96 -29.22 8.18
CA GLN A 198 -11.81 -30.05 7.78
C GLN A 198 -11.92 -30.58 6.34
N ARG A 199 -13.13 -30.85 5.85
CA ARG A 199 -13.30 -31.46 4.53
C ARG A 199 -13.17 -30.40 3.44
N ARG A 200 -11.94 -30.23 2.97
CA ARG A 200 -11.57 -29.46 1.78
C ARG A 200 -12.52 -29.75 0.61
N PRO A 201 -13.25 -28.76 0.09
CA PRO A 201 -14.11 -28.91 -1.07
C PRO A 201 -13.29 -29.20 -2.33
N ALA A 202 -13.81 -30.04 -3.23
CA ALA A 202 -13.08 -30.47 -4.44
C ALA A 202 -12.63 -29.31 -5.35
N LYS A 203 -13.34 -28.18 -5.34
CA LYS A 203 -13.03 -26.99 -6.16
C LYS A 203 -12.16 -25.95 -5.45
N ALA A 204 -11.87 -26.12 -4.15
CA ALA A 204 -11.14 -25.11 -3.38
C ALA A 204 -9.73 -24.88 -3.95
N ASP A 205 -9.03 -25.94 -4.35
CA ASP A 205 -7.67 -25.85 -4.90
C ASP A 205 -7.60 -25.02 -6.18
N ALA A 206 -8.60 -25.15 -7.05
CA ALA A 206 -8.66 -24.37 -8.29
C ALA A 206 -8.80 -22.86 -7.99
N TYR A 207 -9.63 -22.50 -7.01
CA TYR A 207 -9.79 -21.09 -6.61
C TYR A 207 -8.56 -20.52 -5.93
N ILE A 208 -7.93 -21.29 -5.04
CA ILE A 208 -6.68 -20.89 -4.38
C ILE A 208 -5.58 -20.70 -5.42
N ALA A 209 -5.40 -21.67 -6.33
CA ALA A 209 -4.39 -21.59 -7.38
C ALA A 209 -4.62 -20.39 -8.29
N ALA A 210 -5.87 -20.14 -8.73
CA ALA A 210 -6.20 -19.00 -9.58
C ALA A 210 -5.89 -17.65 -8.89
N PHE A 211 -6.12 -17.54 -7.58
CA PHE A 211 -5.78 -16.34 -6.83
C PHE A 211 -4.25 -16.15 -6.71
N LEU A 212 -3.53 -17.23 -6.37
CA LEU A 212 -2.08 -17.18 -6.17
C LEU A 212 -1.29 -16.97 -7.48
N ASP A 213 -1.88 -17.30 -8.64
CA ASP A 213 -1.28 -17.05 -9.96
C ASP A 213 -1.12 -15.54 -10.23
N SER A 214 -2.02 -14.71 -9.68
CA SER A 214 -1.89 -13.25 -9.75
C SER A 214 -1.05 -12.73 -8.57
N LYS A 215 0.26 -12.60 -8.77
CA LYS A 215 1.18 -12.07 -7.75
C LYS A 215 0.80 -10.66 -7.29
N GLN A 216 0.35 -9.79 -8.22
CA GLN A 216 -0.06 -8.43 -7.85
C GLN A 216 -1.23 -8.41 -6.85
N GLN A 217 -2.08 -9.45 -6.86
CA GLN A 217 -3.24 -9.55 -5.97
C GLN A 217 -2.96 -10.35 -4.71
N SER A 218 -2.01 -11.28 -4.74
CA SER A 218 -1.83 -12.31 -3.71
C SER A 218 -0.56 -12.16 -2.87
N GLU A 219 0.40 -11.35 -3.30
CA GLU A 219 1.67 -11.13 -2.60
C GLU A 219 1.52 -10.00 -1.56
N PRO A 220 1.78 -10.25 -0.26
CA PRO A 220 1.73 -9.21 0.76
C PRO A 220 2.72 -8.08 0.50
N VAL A 221 2.26 -6.84 0.64
CA VAL A 221 3.06 -5.62 0.43
C VAL A 221 2.94 -4.66 1.62
N GLY A 222 3.88 -3.72 1.74
CA GLY A 222 3.86 -2.70 2.80
C GLY A 222 3.87 -3.31 4.20
N PHE A 223 3.03 -2.79 5.10
CA PHE A 223 2.94 -3.28 6.47
C PHE A 223 2.44 -4.73 6.59
N TYR A 224 1.79 -5.27 5.56
CA TYR A 224 1.37 -6.67 5.59
C TYR A 224 2.54 -7.66 5.60
N THR A 225 3.76 -7.20 5.31
CA THR A 225 4.97 -8.01 5.37
C THR A 225 5.55 -8.14 6.78
N TRP A 226 5.11 -7.33 7.75
CA TRP A 226 5.74 -7.22 9.07
C TRP A 226 5.66 -8.51 9.91
N ASN A 227 4.63 -9.34 9.72
CA ASN A 227 4.52 -10.64 10.39
C ASN A 227 3.57 -11.60 9.64
N GLU A 228 3.59 -12.89 10.01
CA GLU A 228 2.76 -13.92 9.38
C GLU A 228 1.26 -13.69 9.50
N ASN A 229 0.77 -13.15 10.62
CA ASN A 229 -0.66 -12.92 10.81
C ASN A 229 -1.17 -11.86 9.82
N LEU A 230 -0.38 -10.81 9.60
CA LEU A 230 -0.69 -9.79 8.60
C LEU A 230 -0.62 -10.34 7.17
N GLN A 231 0.36 -11.19 6.85
CA GLN A 231 0.43 -11.84 5.54
C GLN A 231 -0.81 -12.71 5.26
N ARG A 232 -1.30 -13.42 6.28
CA ARG A 232 -2.53 -14.23 6.19
C ARG A 232 -3.76 -13.36 6.06
N ALA A 233 -3.88 -12.30 6.88
CA ALA A 233 -4.98 -11.33 6.80
C ALA A 233 -5.03 -10.68 5.41
N PHE A 234 -3.88 -10.30 4.85
CA PHE A 234 -3.78 -9.76 3.49
C PHE A 234 -4.38 -10.72 2.47
N ARG A 235 -3.94 -11.99 2.43
CA ARG A 235 -4.43 -12.97 1.46
C ARG A 235 -5.92 -13.23 1.63
N PHE A 236 -6.40 -13.33 2.86
CA PHE A 236 -7.83 -13.49 3.17
C PHE A 236 -8.67 -12.31 2.65
N LEU A 237 -8.30 -11.08 3.01
CA LEU A 237 -9.01 -9.87 2.63
C LEU A 237 -8.95 -9.63 1.12
N ARG A 238 -7.76 -9.75 0.50
CA ARG A 238 -7.58 -9.59 -0.95
C ARG A 238 -8.32 -10.64 -1.75
N TYR A 239 -8.40 -11.88 -1.26
CA TYR A 239 -9.20 -12.91 -1.90
C TYR A 239 -10.69 -12.54 -1.87
N LEU A 240 -11.20 -12.05 -0.74
CA LEU A 240 -12.61 -11.60 -0.62
C LEU A 240 -12.91 -10.34 -1.45
N GLN A 241 -11.89 -9.59 -1.85
CA GLN A 241 -11.96 -8.43 -2.74
C GLN A 241 -12.01 -8.78 -4.23
N GLN A 242 -11.88 -10.05 -4.61
CA GLN A 242 -12.01 -10.45 -6.01
C GLN A 242 -13.38 -10.08 -6.58
N GLU A 243 -13.36 -9.45 -7.75
CA GLU A 243 -14.55 -8.97 -8.44
C GLU A 243 -15.23 -10.09 -9.22
N PHE A 244 -16.54 -10.25 -9.01
CA PHE A 244 -17.39 -11.03 -9.88
C PHE A 244 -17.90 -10.13 -11.03
N PRO A 245 -17.63 -10.51 -12.30
CA PRO A 245 -18.04 -9.71 -13.45
C PRO A 245 -19.54 -9.75 -13.73
N ALA A 246 -20.22 -10.77 -13.22
CA ALA A 246 -21.64 -11.00 -13.41
C ALA A 246 -22.28 -11.47 -12.09
N ARG A 247 -23.60 -11.30 -11.98
CA ARG A 247 -24.34 -11.64 -10.76
C ARG A 247 -24.73 -13.12 -10.67
N ASP A 248 -24.78 -13.82 -11.78
CA ASP A 248 -25.12 -15.25 -11.83
C ASP A 248 -24.06 -16.12 -11.13
N GLY A 249 -24.46 -17.33 -10.73
CA GLY A 249 -23.57 -18.26 -10.03
C GLY A 249 -23.24 -17.83 -8.60
N THR A 250 -21.94 -17.85 -8.27
CA THR A 250 -21.38 -17.68 -6.92
C THR A 250 -21.91 -16.45 -6.16
N PRO A 251 -21.83 -15.21 -6.66
CA PRO A 251 -22.26 -14.03 -5.89
C PRO A 251 -23.74 -14.05 -5.52
N ASN A 252 -24.66 -14.41 -6.43
CA ASN A 252 -26.08 -14.56 -6.10
C ASN A 252 -26.34 -15.69 -5.09
N VAL A 253 -25.59 -16.80 -5.16
CA VAL A 253 -25.72 -17.91 -4.19
C VAL A 253 -25.29 -17.45 -2.80
N ILE A 254 -24.17 -16.74 -2.69
CA ILE A 254 -23.70 -16.18 -1.41
C ILE A 254 -24.68 -15.13 -0.89
N ALA A 255 -25.16 -14.22 -1.74
CA ALA A 255 -26.15 -13.21 -1.34
C ALA A 255 -27.44 -13.84 -0.81
N ARG A 256 -27.91 -14.95 -1.40
CA ARG A 256 -29.06 -15.70 -0.87
C ARG A 256 -28.78 -16.36 0.48
N ALA A 257 -27.57 -16.87 0.70
CA ALA A 257 -27.15 -17.38 2.00
C ALA A 257 -27.18 -16.27 3.06
N ILE A 258 -26.61 -15.10 2.72
CA ILE A 258 -26.68 -13.90 3.57
C ILE A 258 -28.13 -13.50 3.85
N SER A 259 -29.03 -13.52 2.86
CA SER A 259 -30.43 -13.11 3.06
C SER A 259 -31.23 -14.05 3.96
N LYS A 260 -30.86 -15.35 4.01
CA LYS A 260 -31.55 -16.36 4.84
C LYS A 260 -31.18 -16.25 6.32
N ASN A 261 -29.96 -15.81 6.62
CA ASN A 261 -29.44 -15.72 7.97
C ASN A 261 -29.37 -14.24 8.41
N ALA A 262 -30.35 -13.83 9.23
CA ALA A 262 -30.45 -12.44 9.69
C ALA A 262 -29.21 -11.98 10.49
N GLN A 263 -28.60 -12.89 11.26
CA GLN A 263 -27.37 -12.61 12.00
C GLN A 263 -26.20 -12.38 11.04
N ALA A 264 -26.02 -13.26 10.05
CA ALA A 264 -24.98 -13.12 9.03
C ALA A 264 -25.16 -11.84 8.21
N ARG A 265 -26.40 -11.49 7.83
CA ARG A 265 -26.71 -10.24 7.12
C ARG A 265 -26.32 -9.00 7.90
N GLU A 266 -26.68 -8.97 9.18
CA GLU A 266 -26.38 -7.85 10.05
C GLU A 266 -24.86 -7.77 10.33
N GLN A 267 -24.19 -8.90 10.53
CA GLN A 267 -22.74 -8.96 10.67
C GLN A 267 -22.03 -8.43 9.41
N TYR A 268 -22.46 -8.90 8.23
CA TYR A 268 -21.93 -8.46 6.94
C TYR A 268 -22.12 -6.95 6.74
N ARG A 269 -23.28 -6.40 7.11
CA ARG A 269 -23.52 -4.95 7.07
C ARG A 269 -22.56 -4.19 7.99
N ARG A 270 -22.42 -4.60 9.26
CA ARG A 270 -21.52 -3.94 10.22
C ARG A 270 -20.06 -3.95 9.77
N MET A 271 -19.62 -5.05 9.16
CA MET A 271 -18.30 -5.15 8.56
C MET A 271 -18.10 -4.12 7.44
N LEU A 272 -19.05 -4.04 6.50
CA LEU A 272 -18.99 -3.08 5.39
C LEU A 272 -19.03 -1.63 5.89
N ASP A 273 -19.89 -1.34 6.87
CA ASP A 273 -19.98 -0.01 7.46
C ASP A 273 -18.66 0.39 8.10
N PHE A 274 -17.95 -0.52 8.78
CA PHE A 274 -16.64 -0.22 9.35
C PHE A 274 -15.62 0.15 8.26
N TYR A 275 -15.47 -0.66 7.22
CA TYR A 275 -14.53 -0.38 6.13
C TYR A 275 -14.86 0.90 5.36
N ALA A 276 -16.14 1.25 5.26
CA ALA A 276 -16.57 2.50 4.63
C ALA A 276 -16.18 3.75 5.45
N HIS A 277 -15.92 3.63 6.75
CA HIS A 277 -15.39 4.73 7.57
C HIS A 277 -13.86 4.76 7.58
N LEU A 278 -13.21 3.61 7.37
CA LEU A 278 -11.76 3.50 7.36
C LEU A 278 -11.17 3.91 6.01
N SER A 279 -11.87 3.66 4.91
CA SER A 279 -11.36 3.85 3.55
C SER A 279 -12.22 4.81 2.72
N ASN A 280 -11.72 5.17 1.54
CA ASN A 280 -12.52 5.89 0.54
C ASN A 280 -13.78 5.10 0.13
N PRO A 281 -14.75 5.73 -0.54
CA PRO A 281 -15.95 5.03 -1.02
C PRO A 281 -15.61 3.82 -1.90
N PHE A 282 -16.37 2.74 -1.74
CA PHE A 282 -16.20 1.52 -2.55
C PHE A 282 -16.43 1.77 -4.04
N ILE A 283 -15.58 1.18 -4.89
CA ILE A 283 -15.63 1.32 -6.35
C ILE A 283 -16.64 0.38 -7.01
N ASN A 284 -16.90 -0.77 -6.38
CA ASN A 284 -17.79 -1.81 -6.86
C ASN A 284 -18.89 -2.11 -5.80
N LEU A 285 -19.85 -2.97 -6.16
CA LEU A 285 -20.96 -3.34 -5.29
C LEU A 285 -20.50 -4.35 -4.22
N SER A 286 -21.08 -4.26 -3.03
CA SER A 286 -21.10 -5.40 -2.09
C SER A 286 -22.18 -6.40 -2.48
N LEU A 287 -22.29 -7.51 -1.75
CA LEU A 287 -23.39 -8.47 -1.94
C LEU A 287 -24.72 -7.97 -1.37
N LEU A 288 -24.76 -6.88 -0.58
CA LEU A 288 -25.99 -6.40 0.06
C LEU A 288 -27.12 -6.08 -0.93
N PRO A 289 -26.90 -5.37 -2.06
CA PRO A 289 -27.95 -5.11 -3.03
C PRO A 289 -28.52 -6.38 -3.66
N LEU A 290 -27.74 -7.46 -3.73
CA LEU A 290 -28.18 -8.76 -4.25
C LEU A 290 -29.01 -9.56 -3.22
N THR A 291 -29.02 -9.16 -1.94
CA THR A 291 -29.86 -9.79 -0.90
C THR A 291 -31.33 -9.35 -0.97
N ASP A 292 -31.62 -8.26 -1.68
CA ASP A 292 -32.96 -7.70 -1.82
C ASP A 292 -33.69 -8.37 -2.99
N SER A 293 -34.85 -9.00 -2.72
CA SER A 293 -35.68 -9.62 -3.74
C SER A 293 -36.22 -8.61 -4.75
N GLY A 294 -36.39 -7.33 -4.38
CA GLY A 294 -36.76 -6.26 -5.29
C GLY A 294 -35.69 -5.92 -6.34
N ASN A 295 -34.47 -6.44 -6.17
CA ASN A 295 -33.37 -6.30 -7.11
C ASN A 295 -33.14 -7.57 -7.94
N ALA A 296 -34.00 -8.59 -7.82
CA ALA A 296 -33.83 -9.89 -8.46
C ALA A 296 -33.74 -9.82 -9.99
N ASP A 297 -34.32 -8.81 -10.64
CA ASP A 297 -34.28 -8.66 -12.10
C ASP A 297 -33.30 -7.57 -12.59
N LYS A 298 -32.66 -6.84 -11.68
CA LYS A 298 -31.73 -5.75 -12.03
C LYS A 298 -30.35 -6.27 -12.41
N SER A 299 -29.78 -5.74 -13.47
CA SER A 299 -28.38 -5.96 -13.84
C SER A 299 -27.41 -5.34 -12.83
N LEU A 300 -26.14 -5.79 -12.82
CA LEU A 300 -25.10 -5.15 -12.00
C LEU A 300 -24.87 -3.69 -12.40
N ALA A 301 -25.10 -3.32 -13.66
CA ALA A 301 -24.96 -1.94 -14.11
C ALA A 301 -26.04 -1.03 -13.51
N GLU A 302 -27.30 -1.49 -13.50
CA GLU A 302 -28.41 -0.76 -12.87
C GLU A 302 -28.20 -0.62 -11.36
N LEU A 303 -27.74 -1.69 -10.70
CA LEU A 303 -27.41 -1.64 -9.27
C LEU A 303 -26.24 -0.72 -8.98
N ALA A 304 -25.17 -0.77 -9.79
CA ALA A 304 -24.02 0.10 -9.63
C ALA A 304 -24.42 1.58 -9.76
N ALA A 305 -25.21 1.93 -10.78
CA ALA A 305 -25.73 3.28 -10.96
C ALA A 305 -26.60 3.72 -9.76
N ALA A 306 -27.52 2.88 -9.30
CA ALA A 306 -28.39 3.18 -8.16
C ALA A 306 -27.63 3.40 -6.84
N HIS A 307 -26.47 2.76 -6.68
CA HIS A 307 -25.62 2.86 -5.50
C HIS A 307 -24.40 3.78 -5.68
N GLY A 308 -24.31 4.54 -6.77
CA GLY A 308 -23.20 5.46 -7.05
C GLY A 308 -21.84 4.75 -7.19
N ARG A 309 -21.82 3.51 -7.69
CA ARG A 309 -20.60 2.73 -7.89
C ARG A 309 -20.03 2.92 -9.28
N ARG A 310 -18.72 3.11 -9.36
CA ARG A 310 -18.01 3.35 -10.63
C ARG A 310 -17.91 2.10 -11.49
N ARG A 311 -17.81 0.91 -10.87
CA ARG A 311 -17.68 -0.37 -11.56
C ARG A 311 -18.94 -1.21 -11.40
N ALA A 312 -19.47 -1.72 -12.52
CA ALA A 312 -20.58 -2.68 -12.57
C ALA A 312 -20.10 -4.11 -12.25
N ARG A 313 -19.52 -4.26 -11.06
CA ARG A 313 -18.90 -5.47 -10.52
C ARG A 313 -19.38 -5.65 -9.09
N VAL A 314 -19.30 -6.87 -8.58
CA VAL A 314 -19.66 -7.17 -7.18
C VAL A 314 -18.54 -7.95 -6.51
N ALA A 315 -18.26 -7.68 -5.24
CA ALA A 315 -17.30 -8.43 -4.43
C ALA A 315 -17.89 -8.76 -3.06
N PHE A 316 -17.34 -9.77 -2.38
CA PHE A 316 -17.73 -10.04 -0.99
C PHE A 316 -17.28 -8.89 -0.09
N LEU A 317 -16.04 -8.46 -0.22
CA LEU A 317 -15.52 -7.25 0.41
C LEU A 317 -15.17 -6.26 -0.71
N PRO A 318 -15.98 -5.21 -0.96
CA PRO A 318 -15.66 -4.22 -1.98
C PRO A 318 -14.33 -3.53 -1.70
N SER A 319 -13.58 -3.23 -2.77
CA SER A 319 -12.38 -2.40 -2.69
C SER A 319 -12.74 -0.92 -2.79
N SER A 320 -11.88 -0.10 -2.22
CA SER A 320 -11.93 1.36 -2.33
C SER A 320 -10.87 1.83 -3.33
N ASP A 321 -11.04 3.04 -3.85
CA ASP A 321 -10.05 3.65 -4.74
C ASP A 321 -9.21 4.70 -4.04
N SER A 322 -8.10 5.08 -4.66
CA SER A 322 -7.44 6.35 -4.40
C SER A 322 -7.27 7.13 -5.71
N LEU A 323 -7.11 8.45 -5.61
CA LEU A 323 -6.76 9.26 -6.77
C LEU A 323 -5.42 8.80 -7.38
N GLU A 324 -4.49 8.35 -6.54
CA GLU A 324 -3.20 7.79 -6.95
C GLU A 324 -3.38 6.49 -7.74
N THR A 325 -4.23 5.57 -7.28
CA THR A 325 -4.55 4.34 -8.02
C THR A 325 -5.24 4.66 -9.34
N THR A 326 -6.16 5.64 -9.35
CA THR A 326 -6.82 6.09 -10.59
C THR A 326 -5.82 6.72 -11.57
N LEU A 327 -4.87 7.51 -11.08
CA LEU A 327 -3.81 8.08 -11.91
C LEU A 327 -2.87 6.99 -12.44
N PHE A 328 -2.47 6.06 -11.57
CA PHE A 328 -1.63 4.92 -11.94
C PHE A 328 -2.29 4.06 -13.03
N ASP A 329 -3.57 3.70 -12.87
CA ASP A 329 -4.34 2.94 -13.86
C ASP A 329 -4.45 3.69 -15.21
N ARG A 330 -4.48 5.04 -15.20
CA ARG A 330 -4.46 5.85 -16.42
C ARG A 330 -3.10 5.86 -17.10
N LEU A 331 -2.03 5.95 -16.33
CA LEU A 331 -0.65 5.95 -16.85
C LEU A 331 -0.24 4.57 -17.36
N TYR A 332 -0.72 3.51 -16.72
CA TYR A 332 -0.31 2.12 -16.99
C TYR A 332 -1.51 1.19 -17.25
N PRO A 333 -2.36 1.47 -18.26
CA PRO A 333 -3.59 0.70 -18.50
C PRO A 333 -3.34 -0.76 -18.91
N LEU A 334 -2.12 -1.07 -19.37
CA LEU A 334 -1.68 -2.42 -19.75
C LEU A 334 -0.65 -3.00 -18.78
N GLY A 335 -0.45 -2.34 -17.63
CA GLY A 335 0.62 -2.64 -16.69
C GLY A 335 1.86 -1.77 -16.87
N VAL A 336 2.77 -1.88 -15.91
CA VAL A 336 4.05 -1.16 -15.88
C VAL A 336 5.04 -1.84 -16.82
N THR A 337 5.67 -1.06 -17.69
CA THR A 337 6.74 -1.57 -18.56
C THR A 337 8.06 -1.66 -17.79
N ASP A 338 8.97 -2.55 -18.22
CA ASP A 338 10.24 -2.78 -17.52
C ASP A 338 11.15 -1.54 -17.45
N ASP A 339 10.92 -0.57 -18.32
CA ASP A 339 11.64 0.70 -18.44
C ASP A 339 10.91 1.91 -17.81
N ALA A 340 9.76 1.69 -17.18
CA ALA A 340 8.97 2.77 -16.61
C ALA A 340 9.67 3.42 -15.39
N ASP A 341 9.86 4.74 -15.44
CA ASP A 341 10.25 5.54 -14.29
C ASP A 341 8.98 6.07 -13.62
N LEU A 342 8.40 5.22 -12.76
CA LEU A 342 7.12 5.48 -12.09
C LEU A 342 7.07 6.85 -11.41
N MET A 343 8.19 7.29 -10.81
CA MET A 343 8.25 8.55 -10.08
C MET A 343 8.26 9.73 -11.05
N MET A 344 9.09 9.69 -12.08
CA MET A 344 9.18 10.77 -13.06
C MET A 344 7.90 10.90 -13.90
N ASP A 345 7.27 9.78 -14.25
CA ASP A 345 6.03 9.79 -15.02
C ASP A 345 4.85 10.32 -14.18
N LEU A 346 4.79 9.99 -12.88
CA LEU A 346 3.83 10.59 -11.96
C LEU A 346 4.05 12.11 -11.80
N ILE A 347 5.31 12.54 -11.62
CA ILE A 347 5.66 13.96 -11.49
C ILE A 347 5.26 14.73 -12.75
N ARG A 348 5.53 14.17 -13.94
CA ARG A 348 5.13 14.78 -15.23
C ARG A 348 3.62 14.90 -15.32
N ALA A 349 2.87 13.83 -15.05
CA ALA A 349 1.42 13.85 -15.12
C ALA A 349 0.79 14.88 -14.17
N ILE A 350 1.32 14.99 -12.94
CA ILE A 350 0.89 16.01 -11.96
C ILE A 350 1.19 17.42 -12.47
N ARG A 351 2.38 17.66 -13.03
CA ARG A 351 2.77 18.97 -13.59
C ARG A 351 1.91 19.37 -14.78
N ASP A 352 1.56 18.40 -15.61
CA ASP A 352 0.77 18.61 -16.82
C ASP A 352 -0.74 18.66 -16.53
N GLY A 353 -1.17 18.37 -15.29
CA GLY A 353 -2.56 18.42 -14.85
C GLY A 353 -3.45 17.31 -15.41
N THR A 354 -2.86 16.17 -15.78
CA THR A 354 -3.53 15.04 -16.44
C THR A 354 -3.91 13.88 -15.52
#